data_AF-A0A914Y713-F1
#
_entry.id   AF-A0A914Y713-F1
#
_cell.length_a   1.000
_cell.length_b   1.000
_cell.length_c   1.000
_cell.angle_alpha   90.00
_cell.angle_beta   90.00
_cell.angle_gamma   90.00
#
_symmetry.space_group_name_H-M   'P 1'
#
loop_
_entity.id
_entity.type
_entity.pdbx_description
1 polymer ?
#
loop_
_entity_poly.entity_id
_entity_poly.type
_entity_poly.pdbx_seq_one_letter_code
_entity_poly.pdbx_strand_id
1 'polypeptide(L)'
;MAAEKIHFLDVHVMNYAWGRPANQSAVAKLAGGLADPTKTYAELWMGTHVNGPAQIPEKSTSLKEYISSNPQVLAAHENGDIQYLFKVLSVAKALSVQSHPTKDLAKELHAKDPKNYPDDNHKPEMTVALTEFEILCGFRKVEDIAKNFEGMILLHQFYHYIVVTF
;
A
#
# COMPACT_ATOMS: atom_id res chain seq x y z
N MET A 1 -21.49 -30.69 1.66
CA MET A 1 -20.80 -29.41 1.91
C MET A 1 -19.31 -29.73 1.97
N ALA A 2 -18.50 -29.19 1.06
CA ALA A 2 -17.05 -29.30 1.20
C ALA A 2 -16.66 -28.53 2.48
N ALA A 3 -15.89 -29.15 3.37
CA ALA A 3 -15.40 -28.45 4.56
C ALA A 3 -14.67 -27.17 4.11
N GLU A 4 -15.01 -26.03 4.70
CA GLU A 4 -14.24 -24.79 4.51
C GLU A 4 -12.80 -25.06 4.92
N LYS A 5 -11.88 -24.99 3.94
CA LYS A 5 -10.46 -25.15 4.19
C LYS A 5 -9.89 -23.76 4.50
N ILE A 6 -9.68 -23.49 5.77
CA ILE A 6 -8.98 -22.28 6.24
C ILE A 6 -7.49 -22.60 6.25
N HIS A 7 -6.69 -21.75 5.62
CA HIS A 7 -5.23 -21.85 5.62
C HIS A 7 -4.64 -20.65 6.36
N PHE A 8 -3.70 -20.93 7.26
CA PHE A 8 -2.85 -19.88 7.83
C PHE A 8 -1.81 -19.44 6.80
N LEU A 9 -1.60 -18.13 6.70
CA LEU A 9 -0.57 -17.55 5.86
C LEU A 9 0.63 -17.15 6.71
N ASP A 10 1.81 -17.53 6.25
CA ASP A 10 3.04 -16.84 6.62
C ASP A 10 3.27 -15.70 5.61
N VAL A 11 3.41 -14.48 6.12
CA VAL A 11 3.23 -13.23 5.38
C VAL A 11 4.49 -12.40 5.45
N HIS A 12 4.71 -11.56 4.43
CA HIS A 12 5.99 -10.89 4.29
C HIS A 12 6.03 -9.55 5.04
N VAL A 13 7.11 -9.29 5.77
CA VAL A 13 7.35 -8.04 6.49
C VAL A 13 8.37 -7.18 5.74
N MET A 14 7.99 -5.94 5.42
CA MET A 14 8.90 -4.96 4.84
C MET A 14 9.48 -4.06 5.93
N ASN A 15 10.80 -4.06 6.08
CA ASN A 15 11.53 -3.29 7.08
C ASN A 15 11.99 -1.91 6.57
N TYR A 16 11.09 -1.12 5.97
CA TYR A 16 11.44 0.20 5.43
C TYR A 16 11.74 1.21 6.53
N ALA A 17 12.74 2.09 6.30
CA ALA A 17 13.24 3.05 7.28
C ALA A 17 12.22 4.10 7.79
N TRP A 18 11.05 4.22 7.15
CA TRP A 18 9.94 5.06 7.61
C TRP A 18 9.02 4.35 8.62
N GLY A 19 9.17 3.04 8.78
CA GLY A 19 8.35 2.22 9.68
C GLY A 19 8.67 2.43 11.16
N ARG A 20 7.75 2.00 12.02
CA ARG A 20 7.95 2.05 13.49
C ARG A 20 9.00 1.04 13.96
N PRO A 21 9.74 1.34 15.03
CA PRO A 21 10.62 0.36 15.68
C PRO A 21 9.79 -0.82 16.22
N ALA A 22 10.43 -1.98 16.37
CA ALA A 22 9.78 -3.24 16.75
C ALA A 22 8.78 -3.12 17.92
N ASN A 23 9.19 -2.49 19.03
CA ASN A 23 8.38 -2.36 20.24
C ASN A 23 7.13 -1.47 20.10
N GLN A 24 7.07 -0.64 19.05
CA GLN A 24 5.95 0.27 18.79
C GLN A 24 5.18 -0.09 17.51
N SER A 25 5.63 -1.10 16.77
CA SER A 25 5.04 -1.43 15.48
C SER A 25 3.91 -2.44 15.61
N ALA A 26 2.74 -2.08 15.05
CA ALA A 26 1.64 -3.02 14.89
C ALA A 26 2.02 -4.17 13.94
N VAL A 27 2.81 -3.88 12.90
CA VAL A 27 3.34 -4.89 11.97
C VAL A 27 4.24 -5.89 12.70
N ALA A 28 5.15 -5.42 13.57
CA ALA A 28 5.99 -6.31 14.37
C ALA A 28 5.18 -7.23 15.30
N LYS A 29 4.14 -6.70 15.94
CA LYS A 29 3.23 -7.48 16.80
C LYS A 29 2.47 -8.55 16.01
N LEU A 30 1.94 -8.18 14.84
CA LEU A 30 1.18 -9.08 13.97
C LEU A 30 2.04 -10.17 13.33
N ALA A 31 3.32 -9.89 13.07
CA ALA A 31 4.25 -10.88 12.52
C ALA A 31 4.55 -12.06 13.48
N GLY A 32 4.12 -12.00 14.75
CA GLY A 32 4.02 -13.17 15.63
C GLY A 32 5.34 -13.81 16.09
N GLY A 33 6.50 -13.19 15.85
CA GLY A 33 7.83 -13.69 16.23
C GLY A 33 8.62 -12.76 17.15
N LEU A 34 9.84 -13.19 17.54
CA LEU A 34 10.80 -12.31 18.20
C LEU A 34 11.29 -11.26 17.20
N ALA A 35 10.63 -10.10 17.21
CA ALA A 35 11.02 -8.98 16.38
C ALA A 35 12.43 -8.51 16.75
N ASP A 36 13.33 -8.50 15.78
CA ASP A 36 14.65 -7.87 15.87
C ASP A 36 14.47 -6.39 16.26
N PRO A 37 14.95 -5.97 17.45
CA PRO A 37 14.77 -4.61 17.96
C PRO A 37 15.57 -3.57 17.18
N THR A 38 16.53 -3.98 16.35
CA THR A 38 17.35 -3.08 15.52
C THR A 38 16.68 -2.67 14.22
N LYS A 39 15.57 -3.33 13.85
CA LYS A 39 14.84 -3.08 12.60
C LYS A 39 13.60 -2.21 12.82
N THR A 40 13.20 -1.58 11.72
CA THR A 40 11.88 -0.94 11.58
C THR A 40 10.91 -1.92 10.93
N TYR A 41 9.62 -1.78 11.20
CA TYR A 41 8.59 -2.71 10.72
C TYR A 41 7.48 -1.86 10.10
N ALA A 42 7.52 -1.76 8.77
CA ALA A 42 6.80 -0.74 8.02
C ALA A 42 5.51 -1.30 7.40
N GLU A 43 5.61 -2.40 6.68
CA GLU A 43 4.46 -3.04 6.02
C GLU A 43 4.42 -4.55 6.31
N LEU A 44 3.21 -5.09 6.46
CA LEU A 44 2.92 -6.52 6.44
C LEU A 44 2.12 -6.81 5.17
N TRP A 45 2.60 -7.69 4.29
CA TRP A 45 1.98 -7.95 2.98
C TRP A 45 1.29 -9.30 2.97
N MET A 46 0.01 -9.29 2.57
CA MET A 46 -0.85 -10.46 2.44
C MET A 46 -1.37 -10.54 1.01
N GLY A 47 -0.85 -11.51 0.26
CA GLY A 47 -1.30 -11.78 -1.10
C GLY A 47 -0.28 -12.54 -1.94
N THR A 48 -0.45 -12.44 -3.26
CA THR A 48 0.34 -13.17 -4.27
C THR A 48 1.41 -12.33 -4.95
N HIS A 49 1.70 -11.15 -4.39
CA HIS A 49 2.67 -10.22 -4.96
C HIS A 49 4.09 -10.80 -4.94
N VAL A 50 4.80 -10.71 -6.07
CA VAL A 50 6.11 -11.35 -6.29
C VAL A 50 7.21 -10.90 -5.32
N ASN A 51 7.20 -9.63 -4.91
CA ASN A 51 8.18 -9.09 -3.94
C ASN A 51 7.92 -9.49 -2.48
N GLY A 52 6.76 -10.08 -2.18
CA GLY A 52 6.40 -10.49 -0.82
C GLY A 52 5.36 -11.60 -0.86
N PRO A 53 5.71 -12.77 -1.44
CA PRO A 53 4.75 -13.83 -1.69
C PRO A 53 4.35 -14.48 -0.35
N ALA A 54 3.07 -14.44 -0.01
CA ALA A 54 2.56 -15.16 1.14
C ALA A 54 2.73 -16.67 0.94
N GLN A 55 3.06 -17.37 2.02
CA GLN A 55 3.26 -18.82 2.05
C GLN A 55 2.13 -19.49 2.81
N ILE A 56 1.84 -20.74 2.48
CA ILE A 56 0.95 -21.63 3.24
C ILE A 56 1.84 -22.69 3.91
N PRO A 57 2.26 -22.50 5.18
CA PRO A 57 3.29 -23.35 5.79
C PRO A 57 2.94 -24.84 5.80
N GLU A 58 1.69 -25.18 6.12
CA GLU A 58 1.18 -26.56 6.15
C GLU A 58 1.18 -27.27 4.79
N LYS A 59 1.31 -26.51 3.69
CA LYS A 59 1.41 -27.03 2.31
C LYS A 59 2.81 -26.87 1.73
N SER A 60 3.68 -26.10 2.39
CA SER A 60 5.01 -25.76 1.90
C SER A 60 5.00 -25.22 0.46
N THR A 61 4.04 -24.33 0.16
CA THR A 61 3.86 -23.70 -1.15
C THR A 61 3.41 -22.24 -0.98
N SER A 62 3.65 -21.42 -2.01
CA SER A 62 3.14 -20.05 -2.02
C SER A 62 1.63 -20.00 -2.21
N LEU A 63 1.00 -18.93 -1.74
CA LEU A 63 -0.42 -18.67 -1.99
C LEU A 63 -0.73 -18.62 -3.50
N LYS A 64 0.20 -18.09 -4.30
CA LYS A 64 0.05 -17.98 -5.76
C LYS A 64 0.01 -19.36 -6.44
N GLU A 65 0.94 -20.24 -6.08
CA GLU A 65 0.98 -21.61 -6.61
C GLU A 65 -0.23 -22.43 -6.15
N TYR A 66 -0.65 -22.24 -4.90
CA TYR A 66 -1.84 -22.88 -4.36
C TYR A 66 -3.10 -22.48 -5.13
N ILE A 67 -3.31 -21.19 -5.36
CA ILE A 67 -4.41 -20.65 -6.17
C ILE A 67 -4.35 -21.21 -7.60
N SER A 68 -3.17 -21.19 -8.22
CA SER A 68 -2.98 -21.70 -9.59
C SER A 68 -3.35 -23.19 -9.71
N SER A 69 -3.05 -23.99 -8.68
CA SER A 69 -3.38 -25.42 -8.64
C SER A 69 -4.82 -25.69 -8.17
N ASN A 70 -5.51 -24.68 -7.61
CA ASN A 70 -6.84 -24.79 -7.03
C ASN A 70 -7.70 -23.59 -7.44
N PRO A 71 -7.95 -23.35 -8.75
CA PRO A 71 -8.65 -22.15 -9.21
C PRO A 71 -10.05 -21.96 -8.63
N GLN A 72 -10.69 -23.04 -8.15
CA GLN A 72 -11.99 -23.02 -7.48
C GLN A 72 -12.01 -22.25 -6.15
N VAL A 73 -10.85 -21.89 -5.58
CA VAL A 73 -10.77 -21.10 -4.35
C VAL A 73 -10.97 -19.60 -4.61
N LEU A 74 -10.87 -19.17 -5.87
CA LEU A 74 -11.12 -17.80 -6.27
C LEU A 74 -12.59 -17.57 -6.59
N ALA A 75 -13.06 -16.35 -6.33
CA ALA A 75 -14.33 -15.89 -6.87
C ALA A 75 -14.23 -15.71 -8.39
N ALA A 76 -15.36 -15.86 -9.08
CA ALA A 76 -15.42 -15.83 -10.55
C ALA A 76 -14.85 -14.54 -11.19
N HIS A 77 -14.83 -13.42 -10.45
CA HIS A 77 -14.37 -12.12 -10.96
C HIS A 77 -12.85 -11.90 -10.83
N GLU A 78 -12.13 -12.78 -10.13
CA GLU A 78 -10.69 -12.61 -9.84
C GLU A 78 -9.81 -12.93 -11.06
N ASN A 79 -10.34 -13.57 -12.11
CA ASN A 79 -9.62 -13.82 -13.37
C ASN A 79 -8.26 -14.53 -13.22
N GLY A 80 -8.15 -15.47 -12.26
CA GLY A 80 -7.01 -16.38 -12.12
C GLY A 80 -5.99 -16.04 -11.03
N ASP A 81 -6.05 -14.85 -10.45
CA ASP A 81 -5.26 -14.46 -9.26
C ASP A 81 -6.04 -13.43 -8.44
N ILE A 82 -5.72 -13.25 -7.17
CA ILE A 82 -6.36 -12.19 -6.37
C ILE A 82 -6.03 -10.80 -6.94
N GLN A 83 -7.04 -9.95 -7.08
CA GLN A 83 -6.94 -8.63 -7.71
C GLN A 83 -6.59 -7.51 -6.71
N TYR A 84 -6.14 -7.87 -5.51
CA TYR A 84 -5.74 -6.92 -4.47
C TYR A 84 -4.53 -7.42 -3.69
N LEU A 85 -3.79 -6.47 -3.11
CA LEU A 85 -2.74 -6.74 -2.13
C LEU A 85 -3.19 -6.13 -0.80
N PHE A 86 -3.42 -6.98 0.20
CA PHE A 86 -3.80 -6.50 1.52
C PHE A 86 -2.54 -6.17 2.33
N LYS A 87 -2.59 -5.07 3.07
CA LYS A 87 -1.45 -4.60 3.86
C LYS A 87 -1.87 -4.11 5.23
N VAL A 88 -0.97 -4.29 6.20
CA VAL A 88 -0.97 -3.50 7.45
C VAL A 88 0.25 -2.59 7.43
N LEU A 89 0.06 -1.32 7.70
CA LEU A 89 1.14 -0.33 7.75
C LEU A 89 1.38 0.11 9.20
N SER A 90 2.64 0.29 9.58
CA SER A 90 3.03 0.90 10.85
C SER A 90 3.98 2.06 10.62
N VAL A 91 3.39 3.25 10.48
CA VAL A 91 4.06 4.46 9.99
C VAL A 91 4.66 5.26 11.15
N ALA A 92 5.97 5.57 11.07
CA ALA A 92 6.67 6.46 12.01
C ALA A 92 7.05 7.81 11.41
N LYS A 93 7.24 7.87 10.09
CA LYS A 93 7.58 9.09 9.34
C LYS A 93 6.56 9.29 8.23
N ALA A 94 6.24 10.56 7.94
CA ALA A 94 5.39 10.91 6.83
C ALA A 94 5.93 10.31 5.52
N LEU A 95 5.03 9.72 4.74
CA LEU A 95 5.34 9.21 3.41
C LEU A 95 5.27 10.35 2.38
N SER A 96 5.77 10.08 1.18
CA SER A 96 5.64 11.03 0.07
C SER A 96 4.18 11.37 -0.20
N VAL A 97 3.90 12.62 -0.59
CA VAL A 97 2.62 12.97 -1.21
C VAL A 97 2.56 12.23 -2.55
N GLN A 98 1.46 11.52 -2.77
CA GLN A 98 1.31 10.60 -3.90
C GLN A 98 -0.02 10.84 -4.62
N SER A 99 -0.01 10.58 -5.91
CA SER A 99 -1.22 10.43 -6.72
C SER A 99 -1.04 9.21 -7.63
N HIS A 100 -2.14 8.53 -7.94
CA HIS A 100 -2.12 7.37 -8.82
C HIS A 100 -2.78 7.71 -10.15
N PRO A 101 -2.19 7.32 -11.29
CA PRO A 101 -2.77 7.56 -12.58
C PRO A 101 -4.08 6.78 -12.75
N THR A 102 -4.96 7.31 -13.62
CA THR A 102 -6.09 6.53 -14.15
C THR A 102 -5.56 5.37 -15.00
N LYS A 103 -6.43 4.39 -15.32
CA LYS A 103 -6.00 3.20 -16.08
C LYS A 103 -5.44 3.56 -17.46
N ASP A 104 -6.03 4.53 -18.14
CA ASP A 104 -5.56 4.94 -19.46
C ASP A 104 -4.23 5.68 -19.39
N LEU A 105 -4.05 6.54 -18.36
CA LEU A 105 -2.78 7.22 -18.12
C LEU A 105 -1.68 6.26 -17.68
N ALA A 106 -1.99 5.24 -16.88
CA ALA A 106 -1.03 4.22 -16.44
C ALA A 106 -0.43 3.47 -17.65
N LYS A 107 -1.26 3.09 -18.63
CA LYS A 107 -0.79 2.48 -19.89
C LYS A 107 0.16 3.38 -20.66
N GLU A 108 -0.17 4.66 -20.79
CA GLU A 108 0.67 5.63 -21.48
C GLU A 108 2.01 5.82 -20.77
N LEU A 109 1.98 5.95 -19.43
CA LEU A 109 3.15 6.15 -18.61
C LEU A 109 4.06 4.91 -18.58
N HIS A 110 3.50 3.71 -18.47
CA HIS A 110 4.24 2.46 -18.56
C HIS A 110 4.93 2.29 -19.91
N ALA A 111 4.24 2.59 -21.01
CA ALA A 111 4.82 2.52 -22.35
C ALA A 111 5.97 3.52 -22.56
N LYS A 112 5.90 4.70 -21.92
CA LYS A 112 6.91 5.76 -22.04
C LYS A 112 8.10 5.60 -21.10
N ASP A 113 7.85 5.18 -19.86
CA ASP A 113 8.85 5.09 -18.79
C ASP A 113 8.57 3.89 -17.86
N PRO A 114 8.80 2.65 -18.35
CA PRO A 114 8.49 1.43 -17.61
C PRO A 114 9.36 1.25 -16.35
N LYS A 115 10.43 2.04 -16.19
CA LYS A 115 11.27 2.01 -15.00
C LYS A 115 10.57 2.64 -13.80
N ASN A 116 9.88 3.77 -14.00
CA ASN A 116 9.16 4.48 -12.94
C ASN A 116 7.68 4.07 -12.85
N TYR A 117 7.09 3.58 -13.95
CA TYR A 117 5.75 3.02 -14.00
C TYR A 117 5.86 1.54 -14.38
N PRO A 118 6.06 0.63 -13.43
CA PRO A 118 6.41 -0.77 -13.72
C PRO A 118 5.25 -1.60 -14.28
N ASP A 119 4.02 -1.10 -14.22
CA ASP A 119 2.82 -1.75 -14.74
C ASP A 119 1.84 -0.74 -15.36
N ASP A 120 0.89 -1.25 -16.12
CA ASP A 120 -0.09 -0.49 -16.89
C ASP A 120 -1.44 -0.30 -16.17
N ASN A 121 -1.49 -0.59 -14.86
CA ASN A 121 -2.74 -0.62 -14.12
C ASN A 121 -2.97 0.65 -13.28
N HIS A 122 -4.24 0.91 -13.01
CA HIS A 122 -4.62 1.88 -11.99
C HIS A 122 -4.48 1.26 -10.61
N LYS A 123 -4.20 2.09 -9.59
CA LYS A 123 -3.98 1.63 -8.21
C LYS A 123 -4.95 2.32 -7.25
N PRO A 124 -6.20 1.87 -7.20
CA PRO A 124 -7.15 2.37 -6.20
C PRO A 124 -6.73 1.83 -4.83
N GLU A 125 -6.73 2.69 -3.82
CA GLU A 125 -6.34 2.34 -2.46
C GLU A 125 -7.46 2.68 -1.47
N MET A 126 -7.63 1.84 -0.47
CA MET A 126 -8.51 2.08 0.66
C MET A 126 -7.72 1.90 1.95
N THR A 127 -7.88 2.83 2.89
CA THR A 127 -7.19 2.79 4.18
C THR A 127 -8.20 2.75 5.31
N VAL A 128 -7.99 1.85 6.26
CA VAL A 128 -8.76 1.75 7.50
C VAL A 128 -7.79 1.97 8.66
N ALA A 129 -8.10 2.95 9.51
CA ALA A 129 -7.29 3.28 10.67
C ALA A 129 -7.46 2.21 11.77
N LEU A 130 -6.37 1.54 12.14
CA LEU A 130 -6.33 0.58 13.26
C LEU A 130 -5.98 1.25 14.60
N THR A 131 -5.36 2.42 14.51
CA THR A 131 -5.00 3.31 15.63
C THR A 131 -5.35 4.74 15.22
N GLU A 132 -5.07 5.72 16.09
CA GLU A 132 -5.01 7.11 15.66
C GLU A 132 -4.08 7.26 14.44
N PHE A 133 -4.55 8.00 13.44
CA PHE A 133 -3.95 8.06 12.11
C PHE A 133 -4.22 9.42 11.47
N GLU A 134 -3.20 9.95 10.80
CA GLU A 134 -3.25 11.21 10.08
C GLU A 134 -2.96 10.98 8.60
N ILE A 135 -3.70 11.65 7.72
CA ILE A 135 -3.53 11.55 6.27
C ILE A 135 -3.85 12.88 5.59
N LEU A 136 -3.08 13.19 4.55
CA LEU A 136 -3.44 14.20 3.57
C LEU A 136 -4.19 13.51 2.42
N CYS A 137 -5.46 13.88 2.22
CA CYS A 137 -6.30 13.27 1.20
C CYS A 137 -7.10 14.34 0.47
N GLY A 138 -6.82 14.48 -0.83
CA GLY A 138 -7.45 15.47 -1.69
C GLY A 138 -7.08 16.91 -1.39
N PHE A 139 -7.65 17.82 -2.17
CA PHE A 139 -7.53 19.25 -1.94
C PHE A 139 -8.56 19.71 -0.91
N ARG A 140 -8.19 20.74 -0.13
CA ARG A 140 -9.15 21.50 0.67
C ARG A 140 -10.10 22.29 -0.24
N LYS A 141 -11.17 22.83 0.34
CA LYS A 141 -12.03 23.78 -0.36
C LYS A 141 -11.21 25.00 -0.78
N VAL A 142 -11.56 25.57 -1.94
CA VAL A 142 -10.80 26.67 -2.54
C VAL A 142 -10.74 27.88 -1.60
N GLU A 143 -11.81 28.15 -0.86
CA GLU A 143 -11.88 29.26 0.10
C GLU A 143 -10.91 29.08 1.27
N ASP A 144 -10.78 27.84 1.77
CA ASP A 144 -9.82 27.51 2.83
C ASP A 144 -8.38 27.63 2.33
N ILE A 145 -8.14 27.22 1.08
CA ILE A 145 -6.83 27.37 0.42
C ILE A 145 -6.48 28.86 0.31
N ALA A 146 -7.38 29.69 -0.22
CA ALA A 146 -7.15 31.13 -0.37
C ALA A 146 -6.84 31.80 0.98
N LYS A 147 -7.61 31.49 2.02
CA LYS A 147 -7.40 32.01 3.37
C LYS A 147 -6.03 31.62 3.96
N ASN A 148 -5.58 30.38 3.71
CA ASN A 148 -4.25 29.95 4.15
C ASN A 148 -3.13 30.76 3.48
N PHE A 149 -3.29 31.10 2.20
CA PHE A 149 -2.33 31.91 1.48
C PHE A 149 -2.27 33.37 1.98
N GLU A 150 -3.40 33.95 2.35
CA GLU A 150 -3.45 35.31 2.94
C GLU A 150 -2.71 35.38 4.28
N GLY A 151 -2.85 34.35 5.12
CA GLY A 151 -2.22 34.27 6.44
C GLY A 151 -0.71 33.98 6.43
N MET A 152 -0.14 33.58 5.29
CA MET A 152 1.27 33.22 5.15
C MET A 152 2.05 34.28 4.35
N ILE A 153 2.66 35.24 5.05
CA ILE A 153 3.50 36.31 4.45
C ILE A 153 4.62 35.73 3.55
N LEU A 154 5.12 34.53 3.85
CA LEU A 154 6.16 33.85 3.05
C LEU A 154 5.64 33.20 1.75
N LEU A 155 4.37 32.81 1.67
CA LEU A 155 3.79 32.28 0.42
C LEU A 155 3.37 33.39 -0.54
N HIS A 156 3.15 34.62 -0.04
CA HIS A 156 2.88 35.79 -0.88
C HIS A 156 3.99 36.09 -1.90
N GLN A 157 5.24 35.71 -1.61
CA GLN A 157 6.35 35.83 -2.56
C GLN A 157 6.31 34.75 -3.66
N PHE A 158 5.63 33.62 -3.43
CA PHE A 158 5.45 32.54 -4.41
C PHE A 158 4.12 32.64 -5.17
N TYR A 159 3.23 33.57 -4.81
CA TYR A 159 1.92 33.75 -5.46
C TYR A 159 2.01 33.96 -6.98
N HIS A 160 3.13 34.50 -7.48
CA HIS A 160 3.40 34.68 -8.91
C HIS A 160 4.05 33.47 -9.60
N TYR A 161 4.45 32.44 -8.85
CA TYR A 161 5.22 31.28 -9.34
C TYR A 161 4.53 29.92 -9.11
N ILE A 162 3.40 29.89 -8.40
CA ILE A 162 2.60 28.67 -8.27
C ILE A 162 1.79 28.50 -9.55
N VAL A 163 2.36 27.73 -10.48
CA VAL A 163 1.58 27.12 -11.56
C VAL A 163 0.78 25.99 -10.94
N VAL A 164 -0.51 26.23 -10.68
CA VAL A 164 -1.47 25.15 -10.45
C VAL A 164 -1.69 24.48 -11.81
N THR A 165 -0.88 23.48 -12.15
CA THR A 165 -1.13 22.62 -13.32
C THR A 165 -2.17 21.58 -12.92
N PHE A 166 -3.26 21.50 -13.70
CA PHE A 166 -4.28 20.45 -13.63
C PHE A 166 -3.73 19.09 -14.07
#